data_AF-A0A5D0RI41-F1
#
_entry.id   AF-A0A5D0RI41-F1
#
_cell.length_a   1.000
_cell.length_b   1.000
_cell.length_c   1.000
_cell.angle_alpha   90.00
_cell.angle_beta   90.00
_cell.angle_gamma   90.00
#
_symmetry.space_group_name_H-M   'P 1'
#
loop_
_entity.id
_entity.type
_entity.pdbx_description
1 polymer ?
#
loop_
_entity_poly.entity_id
_entity_poly.type
_entity_poly.pdbx_seq_one_letter_code
_entity_poly.pdbx_strand_id
1 'polypeptide(L)'
;MATKSKKIARDAKERVKATVKDLADETAEMAREELDDGKAALRAKGRDLRDAAADEIDETGEAARDAAGRFDDDDYRHRAAAHLADALDGLAERLRQREPGQMRADVEDFARKNPLLFYAGAALGGFALARLAKATGREGADASEEDPDEDYPFRDDIPGYPDRKGRVTNGDARR
;
A
#
# COMPACT_ATOMS: atom_id res chain seq x y z
N MET A 1 -4.91 34.59 -23.74
CA MET A 1 -4.84 33.16 -23.36
C MET A 1 -5.03 32.85 -21.87
N ALA A 2 -4.98 33.84 -20.95
CA ALA A 2 -5.10 33.61 -19.50
C ALA A 2 -6.49 33.12 -19.00
N THR A 3 -7.57 33.31 -19.77
CA THR A 3 -8.95 32.98 -19.37
C THR A 3 -9.31 31.49 -19.47
N LYS A 4 -8.69 30.74 -20.38
CA LYS A 4 -9.00 29.31 -20.60
C LYS A 4 -8.40 28.43 -19.48
N SER A 5 -7.17 28.72 -19.06
CA SER A 5 -6.49 28.04 -17.95
C SER A 5 -7.22 28.19 -16.61
N LYS A 6 -7.78 29.37 -16.33
CA LYS A 6 -8.47 29.66 -15.06
C LYS A 6 -9.80 28.88 -14.93
N LYS A 7 -10.48 28.60 -16.06
CA LYS A 7 -11.69 27.76 -16.08
C LYS A 7 -11.37 26.30 -15.78
N ILE A 8 -10.37 25.74 -16.47
CA ILE A 8 -9.98 24.33 -16.31
C ILE A 8 -9.55 24.06 -14.86
N ALA A 9 -8.75 24.95 -14.27
CA ALA A 9 -8.33 24.83 -12.87
C ALA A 9 -9.52 24.91 -11.88
N ARG A 10 -10.51 25.76 -12.16
CA ARG A 10 -11.72 25.87 -11.33
C ARG A 10 -12.58 24.62 -11.44
N ASP A 11 -12.82 24.12 -12.64
CA ASP A 11 -13.64 22.92 -12.86
C ASP A 11 -12.97 21.67 -12.26
N ALA A 12 -11.65 21.57 -12.33
CA ALA A 12 -10.89 20.52 -11.66
C ALA A 12 -11.04 20.63 -10.13
N LYS A 13 -10.90 21.85 -9.58
CA LYS A 13 -11.08 22.10 -8.14
C LYS A 13 -12.49 21.77 -7.67
N GLU A 14 -13.52 22.14 -8.43
CA GLU A 14 -14.92 21.86 -8.11
C GLU A 14 -15.20 20.35 -8.08
N ARG A 15 -14.74 19.61 -9.10
CA ARG A 15 -14.91 18.14 -9.15
C ARG A 15 -14.18 17.44 -8.02
N VAL A 16 -12.92 17.81 -7.77
CA VAL A 16 -12.15 17.25 -6.65
C VAL A 16 -12.84 17.58 -5.33
N LYS A 17 -13.34 18.81 -5.15
CA LYS A 17 -14.05 19.20 -3.93
C LYS A 17 -15.35 18.41 -3.73
N ALA A 18 -16.12 18.18 -4.80
CA ALA A 18 -17.34 17.37 -4.74
C ALA A 18 -17.02 15.92 -4.35
N THR A 19 -16.11 15.26 -5.07
CA THR A 19 -15.72 13.88 -4.78
C THR A 19 -15.11 13.72 -3.38
N VAL A 20 -14.28 14.67 -2.94
CA VAL A 20 -13.72 14.64 -1.58
C VAL A 20 -14.81 14.84 -0.53
N LYS A 21 -15.80 15.72 -0.76
CA LYS A 21 -16.88 15.97 0.19
C LYS A 21 -17.76 14.73 0.34
N ASP A 22 -18.20 14.16 -0.77
CA ASP A 22 -19.09 12.99 -0.76
C ASP A 22 -18.40 11.79 -0.08
N LEU A 23 -17.14 11.54 -0.44
CA LEU A 23 -16.34 10.48 0.19
C LEU A 23 -16.07 10.75 1.67
N ALA A 24 -15.79 12.01 2.04
CA ALA A 24 -15.51 12.37 3.43
C ALA A 24 -16.76 12.24 4.31
N ASP A 25 -17.94 12.61 3.82
CA ASP A 25 -19.19 12.46 4.57
C ASP A 25 -19.51 10.97 4.80
N GLU A 26 -19.40 10.13 3.75
CA GLU A 26 -19.65 8.68 3.85
C GLU A 26 -18.65 7.95 4.76
N THR A 27 -17.35 8.27 4.65
CA THR A 27 -16.32 7.62 5.48
C THR A 27 -16.24 8.17 6.91
N ALA A 28 -16.63 9.43 7.14
CA ALA A 28 -16.59 10.01 8.48
C ALA A 28 -17.64 9.40 9.43
N GLU A 29 -18.80 8.98 8.92
CA GLU A 29 -19.82 8.33 9.75
C GLU A 29 -19.37 6.93 10.19
N MET A 30 -18.93 6.09 9.25
CA MET A 30 -18.39 4.75 9.56
C MET A 30 -17.18 4.82 10.49
N ALA A 31 -16.26 5.75 10.24
CA ALA A 31 -15.08 5.92 11.09
C ALA A 31 -15.46 6.30 12.52
N ARG A 32 -16.46 7.15 12.74
CA ARG A 32 -16.86 7.56 14.11
C ARG A 32 -17.37 6.39 14.93
N GLU A 33 -18.09 5.47 14.32
CA GLU A 33 -18.66 4.28 14.98
C GLU A 33 -17.57 3.26 15.35
N GLU A 34 -16.62 3.01 14.45
CA GLU A 34 -15.56 2.01 14.66
C GLU A 34 -14.37 2.52 15.51
N LEU A 35 -14.17 3.84 15.56
CA LEU A 35 -13.07 4.46 16.29
C LEU A 35 -13.20 4.32 17.82
N ASP A 36 -14.40 4.24 18.39
CA ASP A 36 -14.55 4.16 19.85
C ASP A 36 -14.20 2.76 20.39
N ASP A 37 -14.53 1.69 19.67
CA ASP A 37 -14.17 0.32 20.03
C ASP A 37 -12.68 0.03 19.77
N GLY A 38 -12.11 0.55 18.68
CA GLY A 38 -10.71 0.34 18.31
C GLY A 38 -9.70 1.05 19.23
N LYS A 39 -10.07 2.19 19.83
CA LYS A 39 -9.16 3.02 20.66
C LYS A 39 -8.59 2.29 21.87
N ALA A 40 -9.34 1.39 22.49
CA ALA A 40 -8.86 0.64 23.66
C ALA A 40 -7.81 -0.41 23.28
N ALA A 41 -8.06 -1.17 22.22
CA ALA A 41 -7.13 -2.18 21.70
C ALA A 41 -5.83 -1.57 21.16
N LEU A 42 -5.93 -0.40 20.50
CA LEU A 42 -4.78 0.32 19.95
C LEU A 42 -3.83 0.88 21.01
N ARG A 43 -4.33 1.24 22.20
CA ARG A 43 -3.46 1.74 23.29
C ARG A 43 -2.57 0.62 23.85
N ALA A 44 -3.09 -0.59 23.96
CA ALA A 44 -2.33 -1.73 24.49
C ALA A 44 -1.26 -2.23 23.50
N LYS A 45 -1.59 -2.32 22.21
CA LYS A 45 -0.63 -2.73 21.16
C LYS A 45 0.30 -1.60 20.68
N GLY A 46 -0.01 -0.36 21.07
CA GLY A 46 0.67 0.82 20.57
C GLY A 46 2.10 0.99 21.08
N ARG A 47 2.46 0.39 22.22
CA ARG A 47 3.84 0.48 22.75
C ARG A 47 4.78 -0.43 21.99
N ASP A 48 4.46 -1.72 21.89
CA ASP A 48 5.28 -2.71 21.20
C ASP A 48 5.46 -2.37 19.72
N LEU A 49 4.40 -1.86 19.07
CA LEU A 49 4.48 -1.41 17.68
C LEU A 49 5.38 -0.17 17.51
N ARG A 50 5.42 0.73 18.49
CA ARG A 50 6.31 1.91 18.46
C ARG A 50 7.75 1.50 18.64
N ASP A 51 8.02 0.62 19.58
CA ASP A 51 9.38 0.15 19.86
C ASP A 51 9.91 -0.60 18.63
N ALA A 52 9.13 -1.53 18.06
CA ALA A 52 9.51 -2.23 16.83
C ALA A 52 9.70 -1.28 15.63
N ALA A 53 8.84 -0.28 15.47
CA ALA A 53 8.99 0.70 14.39
C ALA A 53 10.18 1.65 14.60
N ALA A 54 10.50 2.00 15.85
CA ALA A 54 11.67 2.81 16.16
C ALA A 54 12.96 2.05 15.85
N ASP A 55 13.02 0.77 16.21
CA ASP A 55 14.17 -0.09 15.96
C ASP A 55 14.41 -0.27 14.44
N GLU A 56 13.35 -0.48 13.64
CA GLU A 56 13.45 -0.56 12.17
C GLU A 56 13.94 0.76 11.53
N ILE A 57 13.48 1.90 12.05
CA ILE A 57 13.90 3.23 11.57
C ILE A 57 15.38 3.46 11.89
N ASP A 58 15.83 3.03 13.07
CA ASP A 58 17.22 3.12 13.50
C ASP A 58 18.13 2.27 12.60
N GLU A 59 17.77 0.99 12.37
CA GLU A 59 18.49 0.09 11.46
C GLU A 59 18.58 0.66 10.04
N THR A 60 17.49 1.25 9.55
CA THR A 60 17.48 1.91 8.24
C THR A 60 18.37 3.16 8.22
N GLY A 61 18.37 3.93 9.31
CA GLY A 61 19.22 5.11 9.48
C GLY A 61 20.70 4.75 9.49
N GLU A 62 21.07 3.68 10.20
CA GLU A 62 22.42 3.11 10.20
C GLU A 62 22.82 2.65 8.80
N ALA A 63 21.97 1.88 8.11
CA ALA A 63 22.22 1.45 6.73
C ALA A 63 22.38 2.64 5.76
N ALA A 64 21.60 3.70 5.94
CA ALA A 64 21.71 4.93 5.15
C ALA A 64 23.01 5.69 5.44
N ARG A 65 23.44 5.74 6.71
CA ARG A 65 24.71 6.34 7.13
C ARG A 65 25.91 5.55 6.62
N ASP A 66 25.85 4.23 6.66
CA ASP A 66 26.84 3.34 6.06
C ASP A 66 26.93 3.52 4.55
N ALA A 67 25.79 3.66 3.88
CA ALA A 67 25.76 3.98 2.45
C ALA A 67 26.34 5.37 2.17
N ALA A 68 26.06 6.38 3.01
CA ALA A 68 26.62 7.72 2.90
C ALA A 68 28.15 7.71 3.01
N GLY A 69 28.70 6.89 3.92
CA GLY A 69 30.14 6.71 4.11
C GLY A 69 30.85 6.02 2.92
N ARG A 70 30.11 5.52 1.92
CA ARG A 70 30.66 4.98 0.66
C ARG A 70 30.78 6.03 -0.45
N PHE A 71 30.26 7.24 -0.26
CA PHE A 71 30.37 8.35 -1.21
C PHE A 71 31.42 9.36 -0.71
N ASP A 72 32.11 10.01 -1.64
CA ASP A 72 33.06 11.08 -1.32
C ASP A 72 32.35 12.24 -0.58
N ASP A 73 33.03 12.83 0.42
CA ASP A 73 32.48 13.88 1.30
C ASP A 73 32.03 15.16 0.54
N ASP A 74 32.57 15.41 -0.65
CA ASP A 74 32.21 16.54 -1.52
C ASP A 74 30.98 16.26 -2.41
N ASP A 75 30.44 15.04 -2.39
CA ASP A 75 29.28 14.67 -3.20
C ASP A 75 27.97 15.13 -2.54
N TYR A 76 27.08 15.73 -3.34
CA TYR A 76 25.73 16.10 -2.92
C TYR A 76 24.94 14.90 -2.36
N ARG A 77 25.26 13.68 -2.82
CA ARG A 77 24.66 12.42 -2.36
C ARG A 77 25.05 12.09 -0.92
N HIS A 78 26.30 12.34 -0.52
CA HIS A 78 26.74 12.16 0.86
C HIS A 78 25.94 13.07 1.80
N ARG A 79 25.86 14.36 1.48
CA ARG A 79 25.11 15.34 2.30
C ARG A 79 23.61 15.04 2.34
N ALA A 80 23.02 14.58 1.23
CA ALA A 80 21.61 14.16 1.19
C ALA A 80 21.35 12.91 2.05
N ALA A 81 22.23 11.90 1.98
CA ALA A 81 22.10 10.68 2.75
C ALA A 81 22.35 10.93 4.26
N ALA A 82 23.32 11.78 4.60
CA ALA A 82 23.56 12.20 5.98
C ALA A 82 22.34 12.93 6.59
N HIS A 83 21.74 13.85 5.84
CA HIS A 83 20.51 14.53 6.27
C HIS A 83 19.34 13.57 6.45
N LEU A 84 19.25 12.53 5.61
CA LEU A 84 18.23 11.51 5.76
C LEU A 84 18.46 10.68 7.02
N ALA A 85 19.70 10.24 7.28
CA ALA A 85 20.05 9.51 8.48
C ALA A 85 19.73 10.32 9.76
N ASP A 86 20.12 11.59 9.82
CA ASP A 86 19.80 12.47 10.96
C ASP A 86 18.28 12.68 11.14
N ALA A 87 17.54 12.73 10.03
CA ALA A 87 16.08 12.84 10.07
C ALA A 87 15.41 11.56 10.60
N LEU A 88 15.94 10.38 10.25
CA LEU A 88 15.47 9.07 10.71
C LEU A 88 15.78 8.86 12.19
N ASP A 89 17.00 9.17 12.63
CA ASP A 89 17.43 9.07 14.03
C ASP A 89 16.58 9.97 14.93
N GLY A 90 16.39 11.23 14.52
CA GLY A 90 15.48 12.15 15.19
C GLY A 90 14.01 11.70 15.16
N LEU A 91 13.60 10.85 14.21
CA LEU A 91 12.26 10.27 14.16
C LEU A 91 12.11 9.09 15.14
N ALA A 92 13.10 8.20 15.21
CA ALA A 92 13.13 7.06 16.13
C ALA A 92 13.05 7.53 17.59
N GLU A 93 13.85 8.52 17.97
CA GLU A 93 13.84 9.08 19.33
C GLU A 93 12.49 9.73 19.68
N ARG A 94 11.91 10.48 18.73
CA ARG A 94 10.57 11.07 18.90
C ARG A 94 9.49 10.01 19.02
N LEU A 95 9.63 8.86 18.36
CA LEU A 95 8.67 7.77 18.42
C LEU A 95 8.71 7.04 19.77
N ARG A 96 9.91 6.87 20.34
CA ARG A 96 10.17 6.23 21.64
C ARG A 96 9.75 7.11 22.83
N GLN A 97 9.98 8.42 22.76
CA GLN A 97 9.74 9.34 23.89
C GLN A 97 8.35 9.98 23.92
N ARG A 98 7.60 10.05 22.80
CA ARG A 98 6.33 10.80 22.77
C ARG A 98 5.09 9.92 22.84
N GLU A 99 4.25 10.24 23.81
CA GLU A 99 2.88 9.77 23.88
C GLU A 99 2.00 10.37 22.76
N PRO A 100 1.06 9.58 22.19
CA PRO A 100 0.20 10.01 21.08
C PRO A 100 -0.66 11.26 21.36
N GLY A 101 -0.87 11.63 22.63
CA GLY A 101 -1.67 12.80 23.02
C GLY A 101 -1.06 14.13 22.58
N GLN A 102 0.27 14.23 22.56
CA GLN A 102 0.97 15.48 22.18
C GLN A 102 1.27 15.58 20.68
N MET A 103 1.20 14.47 19.94
CA MET A 103 1.49 14.44 18.50
C MET A 103 0.46 15.21 17.64
N ARG A 104 -0.78 15.34 18.12
CA ARG A 104 -1.86 16.00 17.35
C ARG A 104 -1.54 17.46 17.04
N ALA A 105 -1.07 18.22 18.03
CA ALA A 105 -0.76 19.63 17.89
C ALA A 105 0.39 19.86 16.89
N ASP A 106 1.42 19.01 16.93
CA ASP A 106 2.56 19.09 16.03
C ASP A 106 2.20 18.73 14.58
N VAL A 107 1.36 17.70 14.39
CA VAL A 107 0.85 17.33 13.06
C VAL A 107 0.02 18.48 12.47
N GLU A 108 -0.82 19.12 13.27
CA GLU A 108 -1.63 20.26 12.83
C GLU A 108 -0.76 21.48 12.46
N ASP A 109 0.26 21.77 13.25
CA ASP A 109 1.21 22.85 12.97
C ASP A 109 2.04 22.55 11.71
N PHE A 110 2.52 21.31 11.54
CA PHE A 110 3.22 20.86 10.34
C PHE A 110 2.34 20.97 9.09
N ALA A 111 1.09 20.50 9.16
CA ALA A 111 0.15 20.56 8.04
C ALA A 111 -0.14 22.00 7.61
N ARG A 112 -0.24 22.93 8.57
CA ARG A 112 -0.42 24.37 8.29
C ARG A 112 0.81 25.00 7.67
N LYS A 113 2.01 24.63 8.13
CA LYS A 113 3.28 25.16 7.62
C LYS A 113 3.66 24.59 6.26
N ASN A 114 3.35 23.32 6.01
CA ASN A 114 3.74 22.58 4.81
C ASN A 114 2.55 21.80 4.20
N PRO A 115 1.52 22.49 3.67
CA PRO A 115 0.31 21.84 3.18
C PRO A 115 0.60 20.85 2.05
N LEU A 116 1.54 21.17 1.15
CA LEU A 116 1.89 20.28 0.03
C LEU A 116 2.49 18.94 0.51
N LEU A 117 3.40 18.97 1.48
CA LEU A 117 4.00 17.76 2.03
C LEU A 117 2.99 16.92 2.80
N PHE A 118 2.09 17.57 3.54
CA PHE A 118 1.04 16.87 4.27
C PHE A 118 0.11 16.10 3.32
N TYR A 119 -0.37 16.73 2.25
CA TYR A 119 -1.22 16.04 1.27
C TYR A 119 -0.48 14.94 0.51
N ALA A 120 0.79 15.16 0.17
CA ALA A 120 1.62 14.13 -0.47
C ALA A 120 1.79 12.91 0.45
N GLY A 121 2.13 13.13 1.72
CA GLY A 121 2.26 12.07 2.73
C GLY A 121 0.94 11.34 2.98
N ALA A 122 -0.18 12.07 3.08
CA ALA A 122 -1.51 11.48 3.25
C ALA A 122 -1.92 10.61 2.06
N ALA A 123 -1.61 11.04 0.83
CA ALA A 123 -1.89 10.25 -0.38
C ALA A 123 -1.07 8.94 -0.40
N LEU A 124 0.23 9.02 -0.08
CA LEU A 124 1.08 7.84 0.00
C LEU A 124 0.65 6.89 1.11
N GLY A 125 0.34 7.43 2.30
CA GLY A 125 -0.17 6.65 3.42
C GLY A 125 -1.49 5.97 3.11
N GLY A 126 -2.43 6.71 2.50
CA GLY A 126 -3.72 6.16 2.06
C GLY A 126 -3.55 5.06 1.02
N PHE A 127 -2.66 5.23 0.05
CA PHE A 127 -2.35 4.19 -0.94
C PHE A 127 -1.71 2.95 -0.30
N ALA A 128 -0.76 3.12 0.64
CA ALA A 128 -0.13 2.02 1.34
C ALA A 128 -1.17 1.20 2.12
N LEU A 129 -2.07 1.88 2.84
CA LEU A 129 -3.19 1.23 3.55
C LEU A 129 -4.13 0.53 2.58
N ALA A 130 -4.52 1.16 1.47
CA ALA A 130 -5.37 0.54 0.45
C ALA A 130 -4.70 -0.70 -0.18
N ARG A 131 -3.38 -0.64 -0.39
CA ARG A 131 -2.60 -1.76 -0.90
C ARG A 131 -2.50 -2.90 0.11
N LEU A 132 -2.33 -2.60 1.39
CA LEU A 132 -2.35 -3.61 2.45
C LEU A 132 -3.73 -4.25 2.56
N ALA A 133 -4.80 -3.45 2.60
CA ALA A 133 -6.18 -3.95 2.62
C ALA A 133 -6.49 -4.84 1.39
N LYS A 134 -5.99 -4.48 0.21
CA LYS A 134 -6.09 -5.31 -1.01
C LYS A 134 -5.32 -6.62 -0.89
N ALA A 135 -4.18 -6.62 -0.20
CA ALA A 135 -3.35 -7.81 0.02
C ALA A 135 -3.98 -8.74 1.07
N THR A 136 -4.50 -8.20 2.17
CA THR A 136 -5.17 -8.98 3.23
C THR A 136 -6.50 -9.58 2.77
N GLY A 137 -7.19 -8.94 1.81
CA GLY A 137 -8.44 -9.44 1.24
C GLY A 137 -8.28 -10.55 0.19
N ARG A 138 -7.05 -11.01 -0.09
CA ARG A 138 -6.76 -12.02 -1.13
C ARG A 138 -6.60 -13.44 -0.59
N GLU A 139 -6.89 -13.66 0.69
CA GLU A 139 -6.71 -14.96 1.39
C GLU A 139 -8.01 -15.79 1.49
N GLY A 140 -9.04 -15.50 0.70
CA GLY A 140 -10.36 -16.17 0.83
C GLY A 140 -11.08 -16.56 -0.47
N ALA A 141 -10.42 -16.56 -1.63
CA ALA A 141 -11.08 -16.85 -2.92
C ALA A 141 -10.38 -17.92 -3.77
N ASP A 142 -9.62 -18.82 -3.15
CA ASP A 142 -9.03 -20.01 -3.78
C ASP A 142 -9.33 -21.23 -2.89
N ALA A 143 -10.60 -21.63 -2.82
CA ALA A 143 -11.04 -22.96 -2.35
C ALA A 143 -12.52 -23.18 -2.67
N SER A 144 -12.86 -23.25 -3.96
CA SER A 144 -14.01 -24.01 -4.50
C SER A 144 -13.87 -24.01 -6.02
N GLU A 145 -12.90 -24.79 -6.51
CA GLU A 145 -13.04 -25.42 -7.82
C GLU A 145 -14.20 -26.41 -7.67
N GLU A 146 -15.43 -25.90 -7.76
CA GLU A 146 -16.62 -26.70 -8.06
C GLU A 146 -16.45 -27.12 -9.51
N ASP A 147 -15.90 -28.31 -9.74
CA ASP A 147 -15.99 -29.05 -11.00
C ASP A 147 -17.47 -29.09 -11.40
N PRO A 148 -17.91 -28.39 -12.46
CA PRO A 148 -19.17 -28.71 -13.08
C PRO A 148 -18.92 -29.96 -13.91
N ASP A 149 -19.50 -31.07 -13.48
CA ASP A 149 -19.78 -32.27 -14.26
C ASP A 149 -20.49 -31.89 -15.58
N GLU A 150 -19.71 -31.42 -16.56
CA GLU A 150 -20.15 -31.24 -17.93
C GLU A 150 -20.21 -32.61 -18.61
N ASP A 151 -21.41 -33.17 -18.58
CA ASP A 151 -21.91 -34.22 -19.45
C ASP A 151 -21.74 -33.81 -20.93
N TYR A 152 -20.57 -34.13 -21.50
CA TYR A 152 -20.34 -34.03 -22.94
C TYR A 152 -20.89 -35.29 -23.62
N PRO A 153 -21.96 -35.20 -24.44
CA PRO A 153 -22.34 -36.31 -25.28
C PRO A 153 -21.22 -36.58 -26.30
N PHE A 154 -20.56 -37.72 -26.10
CA PHE A 154 -19.54 -38.26 -26.97
C PHE A 154 -20.10 -38.35 -28.41
N ARG A 155 -19.59 -37.49 -29.31
CA ARG A 155 -19.86 -37.57 -30.75
C ARG A 155 -18.76 -38.41 -31.38
N ASP A 156 -19.08 -39.65 -31.72
CA ASP A 156 -18.16 -40.69 -32.23
C ASP A 156 -17.63 -40.48 -33.67
N ASP A 157 -17.80 -39.31 -34.30
CA ASP A 157 -17.48 -39.15 -35.73
C ASP A 157 -16.57 -37.95 -36.04
N ILE A 158 -15.34 -37.94 -35.52
CA ILE A 158 -14.27 -37.10 -36.09
C ILE A 158 -13.14 -37.99 -36.61
N PRO A 159 -13.21 -38.43 -37.88
CA PRO A 159 -12.11 -39.14 -38.53
C PRO A 159 -10.93 -38.18 -38.75
N GLY A 160 -9.76 -38.53 -38.23
CA GLY A 160 -8.49 -37.94 -38.68
C GLY A 160 -7.70 -37.06 -37.72
N TYR A 161 -7.77 -37.27 -36.40
CA TYR A 161 -6.78 -36.70 -35.48
C TYR A 161 -5.65 -37.71 -35.17
N PRO A 162 -4.38 -37.40 -35.50
CA PRO A 162 -3.25 -38.21 -35.04
C PRO A 162 -2.95 -37.96 -33.56
N ASP A 163 -2.77 -39.04 -32.80
CA ASP A 163 -2.35 -39.01 -31.39
C ASP A 163 -0.92 -38.45 -31.24
N ARG A 164 -0.70 -37.58 -30.25
CA ARG A 164 0.59 -36.91 -29.95
C ARG A 164 1.66 -37.87 -29.45
N LYS A 165 1.32 -39.15 -29.22
CA LYS A 165 2.31 -40.19 -28.90
C LYS A 165 2.40 -41.13 -30.09
N GLY A 166 3.48 -40.98 -30.86
CA GLY A 166 3.85 -41.84 -31.99
C GLY A 166 4.10 -43.30 -31.59
N ARG A 167 3.04 -44.00 -31.18
CA ARG A 167 3.01 -45.44 -30.98
C ARG A 167 2.05 -46.01 -32.00
N VAL A 168 2.61 -46.55 -33.07
CA VAL A 168 1.91 -47.43 -34.00
C VAL A 168 1.56 -48.69 -33.22
N THR A 169 0.33 -48.81 -32.72
CA THR A 169 -0.17 -50.11 -32.27
C THR A 169 -0.57 -50.86 -33.53
N ASN A 170 0.36 -51.69 -34.00
CA ASN A 170 0.07 -52.68 -35.03
C ASN A 170 -1.16 -53.48 -34.60
N GLY A 171 -2.14 -53.55 -35.49
CA GLY A 171 -3.21 -54.51 -35.37
C GLY A 171 -2.63 -55.92 -35.40
N ASP A 172 -2.92 -56.70 -34.36
CA ASP A 172 -2.92 -58.15 -34.47
C ASP A 172 -4.37 -58.62 -34.44
N ALA A 173 -4.85 -58.91 -35.64
CA ALA A 173 -5.87 -59.92 -35.84
C ALA A 173 -5.34 -61.26 -35.31
N ARG A 174 -6.16 -62.02 -34.59
CA ARG A 174 -6.57 -63.39 -34.96
C ARG A 174 -7.20 -64.15 -33.78
N ARG A 175 -8.37 -64.71 -34.12
CA ARG A 175 -9.07 -65.89 -33.59
C ARG A 175 -9.74 -65.81 -32.22
#